data_AF-A0A151F3Z9-F1
#
_entry.id   AF-A0A151F3Z9-F1
#
_cell.length_a   1.000
_cell.length_b   1.000
_cell.length_c   1.000
_cell.angle_alpha   90.00
_cell.angle_beta   90.00
_cell.angle_gamma   90.00
#
_symmetry.space_group_name_H-M   'P 1'
#
loop_
_entity.id
_entity.type
_entity.pdbx_description
1 polymer ?
#
loop_
_entity_poly.entity_id
_entity_poly.type
_entity_poly.pdbx_seq_one_letter_code
_entity_poly.pdbx_strand_id
1 'polypeptide(L)'
;MEELKEEHLECIKGEYMDTDEDEDEKQWERSKIVFDHFHEYLRNKGLKEKTADERTDLAAFFVMNYVFAYEDRIESISEVSGDIIRKFLGNWYIRKFLTPNMAEIKSFLRAILDFFIFLEKKDFVTEADVEEITEVCKDIPWFEMRLRTYFEVDDVEEFRAWREEYDYIW
;
A
#
# COMPACT_ATOMS: atom_id res chain seq x y z
N MET A 1 16.33 -1.81 18.64
CA MET A 1 15.50 -1.12 17.63
C MET A 1 15.18 0.25 18.20
N GLU A 2 15.26 1.30 17.40
CA GLU A 2 14.82 2.64 17.82
C GLU A 2 13.31 2.64 18.12
N GLU A 3 12.82 3.60 18.89
CA GLU A 3 11.40 3.70 19.24
C GLU A 3 10.58 4.14 18.03
N LEU A 4 9.47 3.45 17.74
CA LEU A 4 8.56 3.81 16.67
C LEU A 4 7.67 4.98 17.09
N LYS A 5 7.57 6.02 16.26
CA LYS A 5 6.86 7.28 16.51
C LYS A 5 6.08 7.68 15.27
N GLU A 6 5.15 8.63 15.45
CA GLU A 6 4.27 9.15 14.39
C GLU A 6 5.06 9.74 13.22
N GLU A 7 6.15 10.47 13.49
CA GLU A 7 7.03 11.06 12.46
C GLU A 7 7.60 10.06 11.46
N HIS A 8 7.69 8.77 11.82
CA HIS A 8 8.17 7.71 10.91
C HIS A 8 7.11 7.27 9.88
N LEU A 9 5.83 7.54 10.17
CA LEU A 9 4.70 7.26 9.28
C LEU A 9 4.42 8.43 8.33
N GLU A 10 5.02 9.59 8.56
CA GLU A 10 4.77 10.79 7.77
C GLU A 10 5.53 10.81 6.43
N CYS A 11 4.86 11.35 5.42
CA CYS A 11 5.43 11.67 4.12
C CYS A 11 6.24 12.98 4.21
N ILE A 12 7.47 12.96 3.73
CA ILE A 12 8.30 14.13 3.50
C ILE A 12 7.80 14.75 2.19
N LYS A 13 7.06 15.85 2.29
CA LYS A 13 6.75 16.67 1.13
C LYS A 13 7.89 17.68 0.92
N GLY A 14 8.61 17.56 -0.19
CA GLY A 14 9.60 18.56 -0.59
C GLY A 14 8.96 19.93 -0.80
N GLU A 15 9.36 20.94 -0.03
CA GLU A 15 8.92 22.32 -0.30
C GLU A 15 9.63 22.92 -1.53
N TYR A 16 10.77 22.35 -1.96
CA TYR A 16 11.55 22.87 -3.08
C TYR A 16 12.30 21.75 -3.82
N MET A 17 12.17 21.82 -5.14
CA MET A 17 12.75 20.99 -6.20
C MET A 17 14.29 20.89 -6.12
N ASP A 18 14.84 20.08 -5.22
CA ASP A 18 16.23 19.62 -5.23
C ASP A 18 16.24 18.09 -5.38
N THR A 19 16.40 17.63 -6.64
CA THR A 19 16.58 16.25 -7.14
C THR A 19 15.87 15.12 -6.38
N ASP A 20 14.80 14.58 -6.99
CA ASP A 20 13.96 13.45 -6.53
C ASP A 20 14.69 12.29 -5.81
N GLU A 21 15.93 11.94 -6.22
CA GLU A 21 16.72 10.86 -5.59
C GLU A 21 17.06 11.14 -4.10
N ASP A 22 17.31 12.40 -3.73
CA ASP A 22 17.66 12.77 -2.34
C ASP A 22 16.43 12.78 -1.41
N GLU A 23 15.23 12.92 -1.96
CA GLU A 23 13.97 12.90 -1.19
C GLU A 23 13.50 11.47 -0.94
N ASP A 24 13.59 10.59 -1.94
CA ASP A 24 13.27 9.17 -1.80
C ASP A 24 14.17 8.48 -0.76
N GLU A 25 15.47 8.81 -0.75
CA GLU A 25 16.40 8.27 0.24
C GLU A 25 16.06 8.75 1.66
N LYS A 26 15.77 10.06 1.83
CA LYS A 26 15.33 10.60 3.13
C LYS A 26 14.01 9.99 3.60
N GLN A 27 13.06 9.80 2.69
CA GLN A 27 11.78 9.17 3.00
C GLN A 27 12.02 7.72 3.45
N TRP A 28 12.89 7.00 2.75
CA TRP A 28 13.23 5.64 3.10
C TRP A 28 13.89 5.57 4.48
N GLU A 29 14.89 6.42 4.76
CA GLU A 29 15.57 6.46 6.07
C GLU A 29 14.58 6.72 7.22
N ARG A 30 13.62 7.63 7.01
CA ARG A 30 12.56 7.94 7.97
C ARG A 30 11.60 6.77 8.20
N SER A 31 11.10 6.15 7.12
CA SER A 31 10.03 5.14 7.23
C SER A 31 10.55 3.72 7.43
N LYS A 32 11.83 3.44 7.16
CA LYS A 32 12.42 2.10 7.31
C LYS A 32 12.18 1.51 8.71
N ILE A 33 12.25 2.33 9.75
CA ILE A 33 11.98 1.88 11.12
C ILE A 33 10.57 1.30 11.29
N VAL A 34 9.56 1.83 10.59
CA VAL A 34 8.19 1.27 10.60
C VAL A 34 8.21 -0.16 10.08
N PHE A 35 8.94 -0.42 9.00
CA PHE A 35 9.06 -1.74 8.37
C PHE A 35 9.92 -2.70 9.20
N ASP A 36 10.96 -2.22 9.87
CA ASP A 36 11.77 -3.02 10.80
C ASP A 36 10.91 -3.50 12.00
N HIS A 37 10.09 -2.61 12.59
CA HIS A 37 9.15 -2.98 13.66
C HIS A 37 8.06 -3.93 13.17
N PHE A 38 7.55 -3.71 11.96
CA PHE A 38 6.55 -4.59 11.36
C PHE A 38 7.14 -6.00 11.12
N HIS A 39 8.36 -6.08 10.61
CA HIS A 39 9.06 -7.34 10.41
C HIS A 39 9.22 -8.10 11.75
N GLU A 40 9.70 -7.42 12.80
CA GLU A 40 9.81 -8.03 14.13
C GLU A 40 8.45 -8.48 14.68
N TYR A 41 7.39 -7.69 14.48
CA TYR A 41 6.04 -8.08 14.83
C TYR A 41 5.61 -9.38 14.14
N LEU A 42 5.85 -9.54 12.84
CA LEU A 42 5.54 -10.76 12.10
C LEU A 42 6.33 -11.96 12.62
N ARG A 43 7.61 -11.78 12.95
CA ARG A 43 8.45 -12.84 13.51
C ARG A 43 7.98 -13.27 14.89
N ASN A 44 7.60 -12.31 15.74
CA ASN A 44 7.05 -12.59 17.07
C ASN A 44 5.65 -13.24 17.01
N LYS A 45 4.87 -12.98 15.96
CA LYS A 45 3.62 -13.69 15.64
C LYS A 45 3.85 -15.14 15.17
N GLY A 46 5.11 -15.54 14.96
CA GLY A 46 5.51 -16.91 14.61
C GLY A 46 5.62 -17.19 13.11
N LEU A 47 5.61 -16.16 12.25
CA LEU A 47 5.87 -16.35 10.82
C LEU A 47 7.33 -16.74 10.61
N LYS A 48 7.60 -17.56 9.58
CA LYS A 48 8.97 -17.90 9.13
C LYS A 48 9.65 -16.66 8.55
N GLU A 49 10.97 -16.56 8.69
CA GLU A 49 11.80 -15.44 8.20
C GLU A 49 11.41 -15.01 6.80
N LYS A 50 11.53 -15.93 5.83
CA LYS A 50 11.19 -15.68 4.43
C LYS A 50 9.80 -15.08 4.22
N THR A 51 8.80 -15.53 4.99
CA THR A 51 7.42 -15.03 4.85
C THR A 51 7.23 -13.67 5.53
N ALA A 52 8.01 -13.40 6.59
CA ALA A 52 8.04 -12.08 7.20
C ALA A 52 8.72 -11.09 6.26
N ASP A 53 9.88 -11.43 5.69
CA ASP A 53 10.58 -10.64 4.67
C ASP A 53 9.64 -10.28 3.51
N GLU A 54 9.03 -11.30 2.89
CA GLU A 54 8.11 -11.11 1.76
C GLU A 54 6.93 -10.18 2.11
N ARG A 55 6.35 -10.28 3.32
CA ARG A 55 5.24 -9.41 3.73
C ARG A 55 5.70 -7.99 4.02
N THR A 56 6.85 -7.84 4.66
CA THR A 56 7.45 -6.52 4.93
C THR A 56 7.79 -5.81 3.63
N ASP A 57 8.39 -6.50 2.66
CA ASP A 57 8.73 -5.94 1.35
C ASP A 57 7.48 -5.48 0.59
N LEU A 58 6.40 -6.27 0.62
CA LEU A 58 5.14 -5.89 -0.03
C LEU A 58 4.48 -4.68 0.64
N ALA A 59 4.51 -4.59 1.97
CA ALA A 59 4.00 -3.44 2.71
C ALA A 59 4.84 -2.18 2.45
N ALA A 60 6.16 -2.32 2.46
CA ALA A 60 7.09 -1.24 2.13
C ALA A 60 6.90 -0.77 0.69
N PHE A 61 6.73 -1.69 -0.25
CA PHE A 61 6.43 -1.35 -1.64
C PHE A 61 5.14 -0.55 -1.75
N PHE A 62 4.05 -1.01 -1.14
CA PHE A 62 2.78 -0.30 -1.14
C PHE A 62 2.91 1.13 -0.58
N VAL A 63 3.56 1.30 0.56
CA VAL A 63 3.71 2.62 1.18
C VAL A 63 4.62 3.53 0.35
N MET A 64 5.84 3.08 0.06
CA MET A 64 6.87 3.92 -0.54
C MET A 64 6.62 4.18 -2.03
N ASN A 65 6.16 3.17 -2.78
CA ASN A 65 6.08 3.25 -4.24
C ASN A 65 4.68 3.63 -4.72
N TYR A 66 3.67 3.56 -3.86
CA TYR A 66 2.31 3.94 -4.20
C TYR A 66 1.79 5.08 -3.32
N VAL A 67 1.66 4.87 -2.01
CA VAL A 67 1.02 5.87 -1.13
C VAL A 67 1.77 7.20 -1.18
N PHE A 68 3.07 7.21 -0.86
CA PHE A 68 3.85 8.46 -0.85
C PHE A 68 4.16 9.04 -2.23
N ALA A 69 4.15 8.19 -3.27
CA ALA A 69 4.52 8.62 -4.62
C ALA A 69 3.34 9.05 -5.51
N TYR A 70 2.10 8.66 -5.18
CA TYR A 70 0.92 8.89 -6.03
C TYR A 70 -0.32 9.44 -5.30
N GLU A 71 -0.36 9.44 -3.97
CA GLU A 71 -1.50 9.97 -3.21
C GLU A 71 -1.15 11.32 -2.55
N ASP A 72 -1.18 12.41 -3.32
CA ASP A 72 -0.74 13.76 -2.90
C ASP A 72 -1.43 14.32 -1.66
N ARG A 73 -2.64 13.83 -1.36
CA ARG A 73 -3.44 14.27 -0.21
C ARG A 73 -3.06 13.58 1.08
N ILE A 74 -2.30 12.50 1.01
CA ILE A 74 -1.90 11.70 2.16
C ILE A 74 -0.60 12.28 2.72
N GLU A 75 -0.62 12.57 4.01
CA GLU A 75 0.52 13.08 4.76
C GLU A 75 1.09 12.03 5.70
N SER A 76 0.34 10.97 5.99
CA SER A 76 0.77 9.88 6.85
C SER A 76 0.17 8.53 6.42
N ILE A 77 0.91 7.45 6.66
CA ILE A 77 0.41 6.07 6.51
C ILE A 77 -0.90 5.85 7.28
N SER A 78 -1.10 6.55 8.40
CA SER A 78 -2.32 6.43 9.21
C SER A 78 -3.59 6.94 8.53
N GLU A 79 -3.47 7.73 7.46
CA GLU A 79 -4.60 8.29 6.70
C GLU A 79 -5.06 7.36 5.56
N VAL A 80 -4.37 6.24 5.35
CA VAL A 80 -4.70 5.29 4.30
C VAL A 80 -6.06 4.63 4.57
N SER A 81 -6.98 4.80 3.62
CA SER A 81 -8.31 4.19 3.64
C SER A 81 -8.43 2.99 2.72
N GLY A 82 -9.57 2.29 2.79
CA GLY A 82 -9.88 1.19 1.89
C GLY A 82 -9.96 1.61 0.42
N ASP A 83 -10.31 2.86 0.13
CA ASP A 83 -10.33 3.42 -1.23
C ASP A 83 -8.92 3.43 -1.86
N ILE A 84 -7.90 3.79 -1.09
CA ILE A 84 -6.49 3.82 -1.55
C ILE A 84 -6.02 2.41 -1.93
N ILE A 85 -6.43 1.38 -1.16
CA ILE A 85 -6.12 -0.02 -1.49
C ILE A 85 -6.81 -0.44 -2.80
N ARG A 86 -8.06 0.00 -3.03
CA ARG A 86 -8.79 -0.25 -4.29
C ARG A 86 -8.12 0.43 -5.47
N LYS A 87 -7.67 1.68 -5.34
CA LYS A 87 -6.92 2.38 -6.39
C LYS A 87 -5.57 1.70 -6.67
N PHE A 88 -4.85 1.28 -5.62
CA PHE A 88 -3.59 0.56 -5.76
C PHE A 88 -3.75 -0.75 -6.54
N LEU A 89 -4.50 -1.71 -5.99
CA LEU A 89 -4.54 -3.08 -6.55
C LEU A 89 -5.60 -3.28 -7.63
N GLY A 90 -6.63 -2.43 -7.67
CA GLY A 90 -7.73 -2.48 -8.65
C GLY A 90 -7.54 -1.55 -9.85
N ASN A 91 -6.50 -0.72 -9.86
CA ASN A 91 -6.20 0.19 -10.98
C ASN A 91 -4.70 0.32 -11.25
N TRP A 92 -3.94 0.94 -10.34
CA TRP A 92 -2.53 1.31 -10.56
C TRP A 92 -1.64 0.10 -10.83
N TYR A 93 -1.67 -0.92 -9.97
CA TYR A 93 -0.86 -2.14 -10.09
C TYR A 93 -1.16 -2.87 -11.40
N ILE A 94 -2.44 -3.02 -11.74
CA ILE A 94 -2.89 -3.70 -12.96
C ILE A 94 -2.32 -3.00 -14.21
N ARG A 95 -2.24 -1.67 -14.20
CA ARG A 95 -1.73 -0.88 -15.34
C ARG A 95 -0.22 -0.78 -15.39
N LYS A 96 0.46 -0.87 -14.24
CA LYS A 96 1.91 -0.58 -14.13
C LYS A 96 2.78 -1.81 -14.29
N PHE A 97 2.25 -3.01 -14.01
CA PHE A 97 3.01 -4.25 -14.09
C PHE A 97 2.76 -4.95 -15.43
N LEU A 98 3.78 -5.61 -15.99
CA LEU A 98 3.69 -6.30 -17.28
C LEU A 98 2.76 -7.52 -17.25
N THR A 99 2.74 -8.23 -16.12
CA THR A 99 1.94 -9.45 -15.95
C THR A 99 1.21 -9.42 -14.60
N PRO A 100 0.24 -8.50 -14.41
CA PRO A 100 -0.52 -8.41 -13.18
C PRO A 100 -1.32 -9.70 -12.98
N ASN A 101 -1.33 -10.22 -11.75
CA ASN A 101 -1.98 -11.49 -11.48
C ASN A 101 -2.59 -11.55 -10.08
N MET A 102 -3.59 -12.42 -9.92
CA MET A 102 -4.30 -12.55 -8.65
C MET A 102 -3.47 -13.14 -7.51
N ALA A 103 -2.40 -13.89 -7.79
CA ALA A 103 -1.56 -14.44 -6.73
C ALA A 103 -0.75 -13.34 -6.03
N GLU A 104 -0.21 -12.40 -6.80
CA GLU A 104 0.44 -11.20 -6.29
C GLU A 104 -0.55 -10.27 -5.60
N ILE A 105 -1.71 -9.99 -6.21
CA ILE A 105 -2.75 -9.16 -5.57
C ILE A 105 -3.14 -9.73 -4.20
N LYS A 106 -3.40 -11.04 -4.11
CA LYS A 106 -3.72 -11.71 -2.83
C LYS A 106 -2.57 -11.62 -1.82
N SER A 107 -1.33 -11.59 -2.29
CA SER A 107 -0.15 -11.44 -1.43
C SER A 107 -0.05 -10.02 -0.87
N PHE A 108 -0.26 -9.00 -1.70
CA PHE A 108 -0.36 -7.60 -1.25
C PHE A 108 -1.51 -7.40 -0.26
N LEU A 109 -2.73 -7.85 -0.56
CA LEU A 109 -3.88 -7.69 0.34
C LEU A 109 -3.60 -8.28 1.73
N ARG A 110 -2.93 -9.43 1.79
CA ARG A 110 -2.54 -10.06 3.06
C ARG A 110 -1.47 -9.25 3.79
N ALA A 111 -0.45 -8.78 3.08
CA ALA A 111 0.62 -7.97 3.66
C ALA A 111 0.09 -6.64 4.21
N ILE A 112 -0.76 -5.95 3.44
CA ILE A 112 -1.42 -4.69 3.82
C ILE A 112 -2.29 -4.93 5.06
N LEU A 113 -3.14 -5.96 5.07
CA LEU A 113 -3.98 -6.24 6.24
C LEU A 113 -3.16 -6.52 7.50
N ASP A 114 -2.12 -7.36 7.43
CA ASP A 114 -1.26 -7.59 8.59
C ASP A 114 -0.53 -6.32 9.03
N PHE A 115 -0.17 -5.43 8.10
CA PHE A 115 0.48 -4.16 8.38
C PHE A 115 -0.43 -3.20 9.15
N PHE A 116 -1.69 -3.03 8.73
CA PHE A 116 -2.63 -2.17 9.47
C PHE A 116 -3.06 -2.76 10.82
N ILE A 117 -3.16 -4.09 10.94
CA ILE A 117 -3.32 -4.75 12.26
C ILE A 117 -2.11 -4.47 13.16
N PHE A 118 -0.90 -4.40 12.60
CA PHE A 118 0.29 -4.02 13.36
C PHE A 118 0.23 -2.55 13.81
N LEU A 119 -0.20 -1.64 12.94
CA LEU A 119 -0.32 -0.22 13.27
C LEU A 119 -1.38 0.03 14.36
N GLU A 120 -2.50 -0.70 14.34
CA GLU A 120 -3.53 -0.64 15.39
C GLU A 120 -2.98 -1.09 16.75
N LYS A 121 -2.19 -2.17 16.78
CA LYS A 121 -1.49 -2.62 18.00
C LYS A 121 -0.46 -1.64 18.54
N LYS A 122 -0.07 -0.66 17.73
CA LYS A 122 0.85 0.42 18.08
C LYS A 122 0.11 1.75 18.30
N ASP A 123 -1.21 1.73 18.30
CA ASP A 123 -2.09 2.88 18.50
C ASP A 123 -1.95 3.98 17.43
N PHE A 124 -1.44 3.65 16.22
CA PHE A 124 -1.31 4.61 15.11
C PHE A 124 -2.55 4.73 14.24
N VAL A 125 -3.40 3.70 14.25
CA VAL A 125 -4.70 3.68 13.56
C VAL A 125 -5.74 3.08 14.50
N THR A 126 -7.00 3.37 14.25
CA THR A 126 -8.11 2.88 15.09
C THR A 126 -8.57 1.49 14.64
N GLU A 127 -9.32 0.81 15.52
CA GLU A 127 -10.00 -0.44 15.17
C GLU A 127 -10.94 -0.27 13.97
N ALA A 128 -11.63 0.88 13.86
CA ALA A 128 -12.53 1.19 12.75
C ALA A 128 -11.78 1.26 11.41
N ASP A 129 -10.57 1.83 11.40
CA ASP A 129 -9.72 1.91 10.19
C ASP A 129 -9.32 0.49 9.74
N VAL A 130 -8.96 -0.38 10.70
CA VAL A 130 -8.62 -1.78 10.42
C VAL A 130 -9.83 -2.56 9.94
N GLU A 131 -11.03 -2.32 10.49
CA GLU A 131 -12.27 -2.94 10.02
C GLU A 131 -12.55 -2.59 8.56
N GLU A 132 -12.48 -1.31 8.18
CA GLU A 132 -12.65 -0.85 6.80
C GLU A 132 -11.66 -1.54 5.86
N ILE A 133 -10.37 -1.52 6.21
CA ILE A 133 -9.31 -2.17 5.42
C ILE A 133 -9.55 -3.68 5.32
N THR A 134 -10.01 -4.30 6.40
CA THR A 134 -10.34 -5.72 6.43
C THR A 134 -11.47 -6.07 5.45
N GLU A 135 -12.51 -5.24 5.37
CA GLU A 135 -13.61 -5.43 4.42
C GLU A 135 -13.12 -5.37 2.98
N VAL A 136 -12.31 -4.36 2.65
CA VAL A 136 -11.71 -4.23 1.30
C VAL A 136 -10.80 -5.40 1.00
N CYS A 137 -9.90 -5.78 1.90
CA CYS A 137 -8.96 -6.89 1.68
C CYS A 137 -9.64 -8.26 1.52
N LYS A 138 -10.87 -8.42 2.03
CA LYS A 138 -11.67 -9.65 1.87
C LYS A 138 -12.49 -9.67 0.58
N ASP A 139 -12.66 -8.54 -0.10
CA ASP A 139 -13.41 -8.41 -1.35
C ASP A 139 -12.61 -8.91 -2.57
N ILE A 140 -12.12 -10.15 -2.47
CA ILE A 140 -11.39 -10.83 -3.54
C ILE A 140 -12.15 -10.84 -4.87
N PRO A 141 -13.48 -11.10 -4.91
CA PRO A 141 -14.22 -11.10 -6.17
C PRO A 141 -14.15 -9.77 -6.92
N TRP A 142 -14.11 -8.64 -6.19
CA TRP A 142 -13.96 -7.33 -6.82
C TRP A 142 -12.60 -7.16 -7.48
N PHE A 143 -11.49 -7.56 -6.84
CA PHE A 143 -10.16 -7.50 -7.46
C PHE A 143 -10.04 -8.46 -8.66
N GLU A 144 -10.63 -9.65 -8.56
CA GLU A 144 -10.69 -10.61 -9.68
C GLU A 144 -11.47 -10.03 -10.86
N MET A 145 -12.59 -9.36 -10.58
CA MET A 145 -13.34 -8.63 -11.59
C MET A 145 -12.50 -7.51 -12.23
N ARG A 146 -11.83 -6.66 -11.44
CA ARG A 146 -11.00 -5.56 -11.96
C ARG A 146 -9.88 -6.06 -12.87
N LEU A 147 -9.16 -7.11 -12.45
CA LEU A 147 -8.11 -7.71 -13.26
C LEU A 147 -8.66 -8.30 -14.56
N ARG A 148 -9.78 -9.02 -14.48
CA ARG A 148 -10.42 -9.62 -15.65
C ARG A 148 -10.88 -8.56 -16.65
N THR A 149 -11.57 -7.53 -16.18
CA THR A 149 -12.11 -6.49 -17.08
C THR A 149 -11.00 -5.70 -17.75
N TYR A 150 -9.85 -5.47 -17.10
CA TYR A 150 -8.69 -4.86 -17.74
C TYR A 150 -8.23 -5.61 -19.01
N PHE A 151 -8.25 -6.95 -19.01
CA PHE A 151 -7.87 -7.76 -20.17
C PHE A 151 -8.99 -7.98 -21.19
N GLU A 152 -10.24 -7.76 -20.80
CA GLU A 152 -11.41 -7.94 -21.67
C GLU A 152 -11.79 -6.67 -22.43
N VAL A 153 -11.45 -5.49 -21.92
CA VAL A 153 -11.78 -4.21 -22.57
C VAL A 153 -11.01 -4.08 -23.89
N ASP A 154 -11.74 -3.96 -24.98
CA ASP A 154 -11.23 -3.80 -26.34
C ASP A 154 -11.57 -2.43 -26.96
N ASP A 155 -12.52 -1.70 -26.37
CA ASP A 155 -12.87 -0.33 -26.75
C ASP A 155 -12.09 0.73 -25.97
N VAL A 156 -11.65 1.78 -26.66
CA VAL A 156 -10.81 2.85 -26.08
C VAL A 156 -11.58 3.71 -25.08
N GLU A 157 -12.86 3.97 -25.30
CA GLU A 157 -13.67 4.77 -24.38
C GLU A 157 -14.06 3.95 -23.15
N GLU A 158 -14.34 2.65 -23.31
CA GLU A 158 -14.53 1.74 -22.18
C GLU A 158 -13.26 1.63 -21.33
N PHE A 159 -12.09 1.62 -21.96
CA PHE A 159 -10.80 1.61 -21.24
C PHE A 159 -10.57 2.90 -20.47
N ARG A 160 -10.91 4.06 -21.05
CA ARG A 160 -10.84 5.34 -20.35
C ARG A 160 -11.78 5.37 -19.15
N ALA A 161 -13.03 4.94 -19.32
CA ALA A 161 -13.99 4.87 -18.22
C ALA A 161 -13.53 3.93 -17.10
N TRP A 162 -13.01 2.74 -17.46
CA TRP A 162 -12.44 1.79 -16.50
C TRP A 162 -11.30 2.40 -15.70
N ARG A 163 -10.44 3.19 -16.36
CA ARG A 163 -9.31 3.86 -15.74
C ARG A 163 -9.78 4.97 -14.80
N GLU A 164 -10.69 5.83 -15.25
CA GLU A 164 -11.17 7.01 -14.52
C GLU A 164 -11.97 6.65 -13.26
N GLU A 165 -12.66 5.52 -13.25
CA GLU A 165 -13.46 5.05 -12.12
C GLU A 165 -12.65 4.94 -10.81
N TYR A 166 -11.35 4.64 -10.91
CA TYR A 166 -10.43 4.50 -9.78
C TYR A 166 -9.07 5.13 -10.08
N ASP A 167 -9.01 6.20 -10.88
CA ASP A 167 -7.75 6.94 -11.05
C ASP A 167 -7.44 7.67 -9.74
N TYR A 168 -6.16 7.75 -9.42
CA TYR A 168 -5.64 8.55 -8.31
C TYR A 168 -5.62 10.03 -8.74
N ILE A 169 -5.80 10.94 -7.79
CA ILE A 169 -5.92 12.38 -8.07
C ILE A 169 -4.49 12.96 -8.24
N TRP A 170 -4.23 13.58 -9.39
CA TRP A 170 -3.03 14.37 -9.68
C TRP A 170 -3.17 15.83 -9.21
#